data_AF-A0A2T9YDE0-F1
#
_entry.id   AF-A0A2T9YDE0-F1
#
_cell.length_a   1.000
_cell.length_b   1.000
_cell.length_c   1.000
_cell.angle_alpha   90.00
_cell.angle_beta   90.00
_cell.angle_gamma   90.00
#
_symmetry.space_group_name_H-M   'P 1'
#
loop_
_entity.id
_entity.type
_entity.pdbx_description
1 polymer ?
#
loop_
_entity_poly.entity_id
_entity_poly.type
_entity_poly.pdbx_seq_one_letter_code
_entity_poly.pdbx_strand_id
1 'polypeptide(L)'
;MPKVPGAIPSAAAGVPYNSAKRTRLEYSTFAKTGLIDPAKLGCLGTSNWISLQLLYPELRIGLNIIGKIRSGAYWTTERLAKSHLISKIYRKKCPCCNVNVPENIEHILIDCKRWAAIRSEKIGQFIPRLFRICNDNNNEPLTQAKMKLVGKLLGGESKKSLLQLRKKKKPNMLPSMELETAKFVDGIRVARTLILDGIK
;
A
#
# COMPACT_ATOMS: atom_id res chain seq x y z
N MET A 1 -45.61 46.69 -25.32
CA MET A 1 -44.73 45.51 -25.23
C MET A 1 -43.34 45.89 -25.75
N PRO A 2 -42.30 45.89 -24.90
CA PRO A 2 -40.94 46.11 -25.38
C PRO A 2 -39.95 45.00 -25.01
N LYS A 3 -39.40 44.39 -26.07
CA LYS A 3 -38.01 43.96 -26.34
C LYS A 3 -37.16 43.33 -25.22
N VAL A 4 -36.83 42.06 -25.47
CA VAL A 4 -35.70 41.28 -24.91
C VAL A 4 -34.36 41.94 -25.30
N PRO A 5 -33.46 42.23 -24.34
CA PRO A 5 -32.03 42.42 -24.61
C PRO A 5 -31.35 41.03 -24.50
N GLY A 6 -30.66 40.50 -25.50
CA GLY A 6 -29.60 41.12 -26.28
C GLY A 6 -28.32 40.31 -26.00
N ALA A 7 -27.95 39.42 -26.92
CA ALA A 7 -26.73 38.62 -26.86
C ALA A 7 -25.48 39.52 -26.97
N ILE A 8 -24.44 39.23 -26.19
CA ILE A 8 -23.06 39.75 -26.35
C ILE A 8 -22.07 38.64 -25.91
N PRO A 9 -20.78 38.63 -26.31
CA PRO A 9 -20.16 37.58 -27.12
C PRO A 9 -19.04 36.80 -26.40
N SER A 10 -18.48 35.83 -27.11
CA SER A 10 -17.35 34.98 -26.70
C SER A 10 -16.00 35.73 -26.66
N ALA A 11 -15.16 35.34 -25.70
CA ALA A 11 -13.67 35.35 -25.65
C ALA A 11 -13.00 36.26 -24.61
N ALA A 12 -12.34 35.64 -23.61
CA ALA A 12 -10.88 35.68 -23.41
C ALA A 12 -10.48 35.30 -21.96
N ALA A 13 -9.63 34.26 -21.88
CA ALA A 13 -8.49 34.09 -20.97
C ALA A 13 -8.65 34.18 -19.43
N GLY A 14 -8.29 33.06 -18.78
CA GLY A 14 -7.30 33.13 -17.69
C GLY A 14 -7.67 32.47 -16.36
N VAL A 15 -7.56 31.14 -16.25
CA VAL A 15 -6.93 30.51 -15.07
C VAL A 15 -6.20 29.24 -15.51
N PRO A 16 -4.87 29.15 -15.40
CA PRO A 16 -4.14 27.91 -15.59
C PRO A 16 -4.53 26.90 -14.52
N TYR A 17 -4.85 25.67 -14.94
CA TYR A 17 -4.94 24.52 -14.04
C TYR A 17 -3.55 24.27 -13.42
N ASN A 18 -3.32 24.82 -12.23
CA ASN A 18 -2.11 24.58 -11.47
C ASN A 18 -2.15 23.16 -10.90
N SER A 19 -1.57 22.21 -11.64
CA SER A 19 -1.05 20.97 -11.07
C SER A 19 -0.03 21.36 -9.99
N ALA A 20 -0.45 21.33 -8.73
CA ALA A 20 0.38 21.66 -7.57
C ALA A 20 1.67 20.83 -7.60
N LYS A 21 2.76 21.46 -8.06
CA LYS A 21 4.12 20.96 -7.90
C LYS A 21 4.41 20.97 -6.41
N ARG A 22 4.25 19.82 -5.77
CA ARG A 22 4.60 19.62 -4.36
C ARG A 22 6.09 19.95 -4.18
N THR A 23 6.38 21.03 -3.46
CA THR A 23 7.72 21.61 -3.32
C THR A 23 8.63 20.77 -2.43
N ARG A 24 9.93 20.88 -2.71
CA ARG A 24 11.10 20.24 -2.06
C ARG A 24 11.10 20.28 -0.52
N LEU A 25 10.32 21.17 0.09
CA LEU A 25 10.23 21.30 1.54
C LEU A 25 9.41 20.18 2.20
N GLU A 26 8.38 19.65 1.52
CA GLU A 26 7.62 18.51 2.04
C GLU A 26 8.49 17.25 2.09
N TYR A 27 9.44 17.09 1.17
CA TYR A 27 10.41 15.98 1.17
C TYR A 27 11.28 15.92 2.45
N SER A 28 11.52 17.06 3.09
CA SER A 28 12.38 17.19 4.28
C SER A 28 11.70 16.67 5.57
N THR A 29 10.40 16.88 5.73
CA THR A 29 9.63 16.37 6.87
C THR A 29 9.35 14.87 6.76
N PHE A 30 9.26 14.32 5.55
CA PHE A 30 9.10 12.87 5.31
C PHE A 30 10.35 12.05 5.71
N ALA A 31 11.56 12.62 5.58
CA ALA A 31 12.81 11.91 5.92
C ALA A 31 13.01 11.70 7.44
N LYS A 32 12.40 12.53 8.29
CA LYS A 32 12.63 12.50 9.75
C LYS A 32 11.74 11.53 10.54
N THR A 33 10.75 10.91 9.91
CA THR A 33 9.69 10.16 10.62
C THR A 33 9.74 8.64 10.44
N GLY A 34 10.73 8.11 9.73
CA GLY A 34 10.79 6.66 9.44
C GLY A 34 9.63 6.18 8.56
N LEU A 35 8.99 7.09 7.82
CA LEU A 35 8.07 6.76 6.74
C LEU A 35 8.84 6.00 5.66
N ILE A 36 8.28 4.88 5.19
CA ILE A 36 8.77 4.26 3.96
C ILE A 36 8.49 5.26 2.83
N ASP A 37 9.55 5.74 2.19
CA ASP A 37 9.44 6.66 1.06
C ASP A 37 8.64 6.00 -0.07
N PRO A 38 7.47 6.56 -0.47
CA PRO A 38 6.68 6.03 -1.58
C PRO A 38 7.46 5.95 -2.90
N ALA A 39 8.50 6.78 -3.07
CA ALA A 39 9.43 6.70 -4.19
C ALA A 39 10.26 5.41 -4.15
N LYS A 40 10.72 5.00 -2.97
CA LYS A 40 11.48 3.76 -2.77
C LYS A 40 10.63 2.51 -2.99
N LEU A 41 9.31 2.60 -2.81
CA LEU A 41 8.36 1.52 -3.13
C LEU A 41 7.95 1.47 -4.60
N GLY A 42 8.47 2.36 -5.46
CA GLY A 42 8.03 2.46 -6.85
C GLY A 42 6.55 2.84 -7.00
N CYS A 43 5.95 3.43 -5.97
CA CYS A 43 4.51 3.68 -5.88
C CYS A 43 4.09 5.05 -6.45
N LEU A 44 5.05 5.88 -6.88
CA LEU A 44 4.86 7.27 -7.31
C LEU A 44 4.13 7.45 -8.66
N GLY A 45 3.55 6.41 -9.27
CA GLY A 45 2.76 6.60 -10.50
C GLY A 45 1.76 5.53 -10.89
N THR A 46 1.49 4.50 -10.09
CA THR A 46 1.10 3.20 -10.68
C THR A 46 0.28 2.33 -9.73
N SER A 47 -1.04 2.56 -9.73
CA SER A 47 -2.14 1.61 -9.48
C SER A 47 -3.37 2.45 -9.16
N ASN A 48 -4.40 2.38 -10.00
CA ASN A 48 -5.67 3.01 -9.69
C ASN A 48 -6.45 2.09 -8.73
N TRP A 49 -6.00 1.98 -7.48
CA TRP A 49 -6.62 1.14 -6.44
C TRP A 49 -8.09 1.55 -6.20
N ILE A 50 -8.42 2.83 -6.42
CA ILE A 50 -9.80 3.35 -6.42
C ILE A 50 -10.61 2.67 -7.53
N SER A 51 -10.03 2.50 -8.71
CA SER A 51 -10.69 1.75 -9.79
C SER A 51 -10.80 0.27 -9.54
N LEU A 52 -9.83 -0.34 -8.83
CA LEU A 52 -9.98 -1.71 -8.37
C LEU A 52 -11.17 -1.84 -7.40
N GLN A 53 -11.39 -0.84 -6.55
CA GLN A 53 -12.52 -0.80 -5.63
C GLN A 53 -13.88 -0.81 -6.36
N LEU A 54 -13.96 -0.15 -7.52
CA LEU A 54 -15.16 -0.17 -8.37
C LEU A 54 -15.36 -1.52 -9.10
N LEU A 55 -14.28 -2.26 -9.38
CA LEU A 55 -14.34 -3.52 -10.12
C LEU A 55 -14.52 -4.75 -9.22
N TYR A 56 -14.07 -4.64 -7.96
CA TYR A 56 -14.03 -5.69 -6.94
C TYR A 56 -14.56 -5.12 -5.61
N PRO A 57 -15.88 -4.81 -5.52
CA PRO A 57 -16.48 -4.25 -4.30
C PRO A 57 -16.34 -5.19 -3.09
N GLU A 58 -16.24 -6.50 -3.31
CA GLU A 58 -15.97 -7.50 -2.28
C GLU A 58 -14.58 -7.35 -1.65
N LEU A 59 -13.63 -6.73 -2.35
CA LEU A 59 -12.27 -6.46 -1.86
C LEU A 59 -12.08 -5.01 -1.38
N ARG A 60 -13.19 -4.27 -1.24
CA ARG A 60 -13.19 -2.83 -0.93
C ARG A 60 -12.31 -2.47 0.26
N ILE A 61 -12.37 -3.26 1.34
CA ILE A 61 -11.66 -2.94 2.57
C ILE A 61 -10.18 -3.28 2.47
N GLY A 62 -9.84 -4.43 1.90
CA GLY A 62 -8.44 -4.80 1.63
C GLY A 62 -7.74 -3.79 0.73
N LEU A 63 -8.41 -3.34 -0.34
CA LEU A 63 -7.90 -2.31 -1.24
C LEU A 63 -7.72 -0.95 -0.55
N ASN A 64 -8.61 -0.57 0.37
CA ASN A 64 -8.44 0.63 1.19
C ASN A 64 -7.21 0.52 2.11
N ILE A 65 -6.98 -0.65 2.71
CA ILE A 65 -5.77 -0.90 3.51
C ILE A 65 -4.51 -0.75 2.65
N ILE A 66 -4.46 -1.32 1.46
CA ILE A 66 -3.36 -1.12 0.51
C ILE A 66 -3.17 0.37 0.20
N GLY A 67 -4.26 1.10 -0.07
CA GLY A 67 -4.24 2.55 -0.27
C GLY A 67 -3.58 3.29 0.89
N LYS A 68 -3.94 2.94 2.14
CA LYS A 68 -3.32 3.49 3.36
C LYS A 68 -1.84 3.13 3.49
N ILE A 69 -1.43 1.93 3.10
CA ILE A 69 -0.01 1.53 3.14
C ILE A 69 0.78 2.39 2.16
N ARG A 70 0.30 2.52 0.92
CA ARG A 70 0.95 3.28 -0.15
C ARG A 70 1.06 4.78 0.15
N SER A 71 0.05 5.36 0.79
CA SER A 71 0.05 6.77 1.18
C SER A 71 0.80 7.05 2.49
N GLY A 72 1.32 6.01 3.14
CA GLY A 72 1.94 6.17 4.46
C GLY A 72 0.93 6.61 5.53
N ALA A 73 -0.34 6.23 5.41
CA ALA A 73 -1.40 6.45 6.40
C ALA A 73 -1.74 5.19 7.23
N TYR A 74 -1.13 4.04 6.90
CA TYR A 74 -1.30 2.81 7.68
C TYR A 74 -0.51 2.88 9.00
N TRP A 75 -1.17 2.51 10.10
CA TRP A 75 -0.58 2.48 11.44
C TRP A 75 0.00 1.11 11.76
N THR A 76 1.32 0.97 11.60
CA THR A 76 2.08 -0.18 12.13
C THR A 76 2.39 0.01 13.61
N THR A 77 2.68 -1.06 14.36
CA THR A 77 2.99 -0.90 15.80
C THR A 77 4.29 -0.16 16.01
N GLU A 78 5.26 -0.35 15.11
CA GLU A 78 6.50 0.42 15.13
C GLU A 78 6.22 1.92 15.06
N ARG A 79 5.30 2.33 14.18
CA ARG A 79 4.90 3.73 14.02
C ARG A 79 4.15 4.25 15.24
N LEU A 80 3.20 3.47 15.78
CA LEU A 80 2.49 3.83 17.01
C LEU A 80 3.46 4.05 18.18
N ALA A 81 4.45 3.17 18.33
CA ALA A 81 5.46 3.25 19.39
C ALA A 81 6.46 4.40 19.18
N LYS A 82 6.77 4.74 17.93
CA LYS A 82 7.54 5.95 17.58
C LYS A 82 6.76 7.23 17.89
N SER A 83 5.45 7.22 17.68
CA SER A 83 4.53 8.31 18.03
C SER A 83 4.15 8.38 19.51
N HIS A 84 4.74 7.53 20.36
CA HIS A 84 4.44 7.47 21.81
C HIS A 84 2.97 7.13 22.15
N LEU A 85 2.24 6.53 21.22
CA LEU A 85 0.83 6.12 21.41
C LEU A 85 0.69 4.75 22.08
N ILE A 86 1.75 3.94 22.05
CA ILE A 86 1.85 2.65 22.73
C ILE A 86 3.25 2.50 23.33
N SER A 87 3.45 1.49 24.17
CA SER A 87 4.73 1.22 24.82
C SER A 87 5.92 1.15 23.85
N LYS A 88 7.05 1.76 24.26
CA LYS A 88 8.30 1.80 23.48
C LYS A 88 8.88 0.41 23.17
N ILE A 89 8.47 -0.63 23.89
CA ILE A 89 8.89 -2.02 23.62
C ILE A 89 8.55 -2.43 22.18
N TYR A 90 7.44 -1.91 21.63
CA TYR A 90 6.98 -2.24 20.28
C TYR A 90 7.78 -1.56 19.15
N ARG A 91 8.79 -0.75 19.49
CA ARG A 91 9.83 -0.31 18.53
C ARG A 91 10.77 -1.44 18.13
N LYS A 92 10.84 -2.52 18.92
CA LYS A 92 11.72 -3.67 18.70
C LYS A 92 10.97 -5.01 18.80
N LYS A 93 9.65 -4.99 18.99
CA LYS A 93 8.85 -6.19 19.24
C LYS A 93 7.53 -6.13 18.49
N CYS A 94 7.12 -7.26 17.92
CA CYS A 94 5.85 -7.39 17.21
C CYS A 94 4.81 -7.96 18.18
N PRO A 95 3.69 -7.25 18.45
CA PRO A 95 2.64 -7.77 19.32
C PRO A 95 1.85 -8.92 18.67
N CYS A 96 1.85 -9.01 17.33
CA CYS A 96 1.12 -10.08 16.64
C CYS A 96 1.78 -11.45 16.78
N CYS A 97 3.11 -11.53 16.63
CA CYS A 97 3.87 -12.78 16.66
C CYS A 97 4.82 -12.92 17.86
N ASN A 98 4.89 -11.91 18.74
CA ASN A 98 5.71 -11.86 19.94
C ASN A 98 7.24 -11.98 19.73
N VAL A 99 7.73 -11.86 18.49
CA VAL A 99 9.16 -11.88 18.15
C VAL A 99 9.79 -10.50 18.35
N ASN A 100 11.09 -10.47 18.69
CA ASN A 100 11.92 -9.26 18.85
C ASN A 100 12.29 -8.61 17.50
N VAL A 101 11.27 -8.32 16.69
CA VAL A 101 11.35 -7.51 15.48
C VAL A 101 10.19 -6.51 15.48
N PRO A 102 10.36 -5.27 15.02
CA PRO A 102 9.24 -4.33 14.92
C PRO A 102 8.17 -4.85 13.95
N GLU A 103 6.89 -4.65 14.28
CA GLU A 103 5.85 -4.83 13.28
C GLU A 103 5.85 -3.63 12.33
N ASN A 104 6.36 -3.84 11.12
CA ASN A 104 6.33 -2.89 10.00
C ASN A 104 5.67 -3.55 8.77
N ILE A 105 5.56 -2.83 7.65
CA ILE A 105 4.88 -3.35 6.44
C ILE A 105 5.56 -4.61 5.90
N GLU A 106 6.89 -4.63 5.85
CA GLU A 106 7.68 -5.80 5.45
C GLU A 106 7.34 -7.00 6.32
N HIS A 107 7.41 -6.82 7.64
CA HIS A 107 7.11 -7.87 8.60
C HIS A 107 5.68 -8.37 8.44
N ILE A 108 4.68 -7.50 8.32
CA ILE A 108 3.28 -7.88 8.14
C ILE A 108 3.11 -8.75 6.88
N LEU A 109 3.58 -8.27 5.73
CA LEU A 109 3.36 -8.91 4.44
C LEU A 109 4.22 -10.16 4.22
N ILE A 110 5.46 -10.19 4.72
CA ILE A 110 6.45 -11.24 4.38
C ILE A 110 6.78 -12.17 5.56
N ASP A 111 7.03 -11.64 6.77
CA ASP A 111 7.73 -12.41 7.82
C ASP A 111 6.87 -12.81 9.04
N CYS A 112 5.76 -12.13 9.32
CA CYS A 112 5.05 -12.23 10.60
C CYS A 112 4.43 -13.62 10.81
N LYS A 113 5.01 -14.45 11.69
CA LYS A 113 4.59 -15.84 11.92
C LYS A 113 3.09 -15.99 12.21
N ARG A 114 2.48 -14.99 12.88
CA ARG A 114 1.04 -14.96 13.18
C ARG A 114 0.15 -15.05 11.94
N TRP A 115 0.64 -14.55 10.80
CA TRP A 115 -0.10 -14.49 9.54
C TRP A 115 0.32 -15.56 8.54
N ALA A 116 1.18 -16.52 8.93
CA ALA A 116 1.78 -17.48 8.01
C ALA A 116 0.75 -18.30 7.21
N ALA A 117 -0.31 -18.77 7.86
CA ALA A 117 -1.36 -19.57 7.20
C ALA A 117 -2.08 -18.77 6.10
N ILE A 118 -2.65 -17.60 6.44
CA ILE A 118 -3.37 -16.74 5.49
C ILE A 118 -2.41 -16.23 4.39
N ARG A 119 -1.16 -15.91 4.76
CA ARG A 119 -0.12 -15.49 3.81
C ARG A 119 0.13 -16.60 2.78
N SER A 120 0.34 -17.84 3.24
CA SER A 120 0.58 -19.00 2.39
C SER A 120 -0.59 -19.25 1.44
N GLU A 121 -1.82 -19.12 1.95
CA GLU A 121 -3.05 -19.33 1.18
C GLU A 121 -3.24 -18.27 0.07
N LYS A 122 -3.08 -16.99 0.40
CA LYS A 122 -3.43 -15.88 -0.51
C LYS A 122 -2.26 -15.43 -1.39
N ILE A 123 -1.12 -15.14 -0.78
CA ILE A 123 0.02 -14.52 -1.48
C ILE A 123 1.27 -15.41 -1.52
N GLY A 124 1.20 -16.63 -0.98
CA GLY A 124 2.33 -17.55 -0.85
C GLY A 124 2.97 -17.91 -2.20
N GLN A 125 2.17 -17.97 -3.27
CA GLN A 125 2.66 -18.21 -4.63
C GLN A 125 3.49 -17.05 -5.20
N PHE A 126 3.28 -15.81 -4.72
CA PHE A 126 3.98 -14.61 -5.19
C PHE A 126 5.21 -14.28 -4.37
N ILE A 127 5.28 -14.81 -3.15
CA ILE A 127 6.49 -14.74 -2.31
C ILE A 127 7.41 -15.81 -2.88
N PRO A 128 8.45 -15.43 -3.67
CA PRO A 128 9.24 -16.41 -4.38
C PRO A 128 9.82 -17.43 -3.41
N ARG A 129 9.94 -18.69 -3.83
CA ARG A 129 10.69 -19.73 -3.09
C ARG A 129 12.12 -19.29 -2.76
N LEU A 130 12.64 -18.24 -3.43
CA LEU A 130 13.95 -17.63 -3.22
C LEU A 130 14.22 -17.13 -1.79
N PHE A 131 13.22 -16.85 -0.93
CA PHE A 131 13.52 -16.65 0.50
C PHE A 131 14.04 -17.91 1.21
N ARG A 132 13.89 -19.11 0.61
CA ARG A 132 14.56 -20.33 1.07
C ARG A 132 15.98 -20.50 0.51
N ILE A 133 16.37 -19.75 -0.54
CA ILE A 133 17.63 -19.93 -1.29
C ILE A 133 18.60 -18.73 -1.12
N CYS A 134 18.22 -17.64 -0.44
CA CYS A 134 19.09 -16.47 -0.21
C CYS A 134 20.43 -16.74 0.53
N ASN A 135 20.78 -18.00 0.83
CA ASN A 135 22.13 -18.38 1.24
C ASN A 135 23.12 -18.47 0.07
N ASP A 136 22.66 -18.56 -1.18
CA ASP A 136 23.52 -18.92 -2.31
C ASP A 136 23.58 -17.79 -3.36
N ASN A 137 24.56 -16.90 -3.20
CA ASN A 137 25.17 -16.04 -4.24
C ASN A 137 24.60 -14.62 -4.54
N ASN A 138 25.28 -13.64 -3.92
CA ASN A 138 25.84 -12.39 -4.47
C ASN A 138 24.97 -11.15 -4.85
N ASN A 139 25.30 -10.05 -4.15
CA ASN A 139 25.30 -8.62 -4.51
C ASN A 139 24.04 -7.74 -4.34
N GLU A 140 22.83 -8.27 -4.12
CA GLU A 140 21.67 -7.43 -3.71
C GLU A 140 21.35 -7.66 -2.22
N PRO A 141 21.34 -6.62 -1.36
CA PRO A 141 20.97 -6.79 0.05
C PRO A 141 19.56 -7.40 0.15
N LEU A 142 19.39 -8.43 0.97
CA LEU A 142 18.10 -9.10 1.24
C LEU A 142 16.97 -8.08 1.50
N THR A 143 17.29 -6.99 2.18
CA THR A 143 16.39 -5.86 2.47
C THR A 143 15.87 -5.17 1.20
N GLN A 144 16.69 -5.00 0.17
CA GLN A 144 16.30 -4.38 -1.09
C GLN A 144 15.39 -5.30 -1.92
N ALA A 145 15.68 -6.61 -1.96
CA ALA A 145 14.83 -7.59 -2.60
C ALA A 145 13.44 -7.67 -1.93
N LYS A 146 13.40 -7.65 -0.59
CA LYS A 146 12.14 -7.57 0.17
C LYS A 146 11.35 -6.31 -0.16
N MET A 147 12.00 -5.14 -0.22
CA MET A 147 11.33 -3.88 -0.57
C MET A 147 10.76 -3.90 -2.00
N LYS A 148 11.50 -4.44 -2.97
CA LYS A 148 10.98 -4.65 -4.33
C LYS A 148 9.74 -5.55 -4.34
N LEU A 149 9.74 -6.64 -3.57
CA LEU A 149 8.58 -7.52 -3.44
C LEU A 149 7.39 -6.83 -2.77
N VAL A 150 7.61 -6.08 -1.69
CA VAL A 150 6.55 -5.27 -1.05
C VAL A 150 5.94 -4.31 -2.07
N GLY A 151 6.75 -3.62 -2.87
CA GLY A 151 6.26 -2.76 -3.96
C GLY A 151 5.38 -3.52 -4.96
N LYS A 152 5.79 -4.73 -5.38
CA LYS A 152 5.01 -5.61 -6.27
C LYS A 152 3.67 -6.04 -5.67
N LEU A 153 3.66 -6.49 -4.41
CA LEU A 153 2.47 -6.92 -3.68
C LEU A 153 1.46 -5.75 -3.53
N LEU A 154 1.96 -4.53 -3.34
CA LEU A 154 1.15 -3.32 -3.24
C LEU A 154 0.75 -2.73 -4.60
N GLY A 155 1.05 -3.40 -5.72
CA GLY A 155 0.65 -2.99 -7.06
C GLY A 155 1.54 -1.93 -7.72
N GLY A 156 2.74 -1.66 -7.20
CA GLY A 156 3.67 -0.65 -7.71
C GLY A 156 4.09 -0.82 -9.17
N GLU A 157 4.04 -2.04 -9.72
CA GLU A 157 4.35 -2.29 -11.14
C GLU A 157 3.13 -2.12 -12.08
N SER A 158 1.92 -1.94 -11.54
CA SER A 158 0.71 -1.94 -12.35
C SER A 158 0.41 -0.56 -12.95
N LYS A 159 0.83 -0.36 -14.20
CA LYS A 159 0.47 0.82 -15.04
C LYS A 159 -0.88 0.66 -15.76
N LYS A 160 -1.82 -0.11 -15.20
CA LYS A 160 -3.05 -0.47 -15.94
C LYS A 160 -4.12 0.62 -15.83
N SER A 161 -4.68 1.02 -16.96
CA SER A 161 -5.86 1.88 -17.00
C SER A 161 -7.14 1.12 -16.63
N LEU A 162 -8.21 1.83 -16.26
CA LEU A 162 -9.53 1.27 -15.93
C LEU A 162 -10.07 0.34 -17.03
N LEU A 163 -9.91 0.76 -18.29
CA LEU A 163 -10.33 0.00 -19.47
C LEU A 163 -9.53 -1.30 -19.61
N GLN A 164 -8.23 -1.28 -19.32
CA GLN A 164 -7.38 -2.47 -19.33
C GLN A 164 -7.70 -3.42 -18.18
N LEU A 165 -8.12 -2.91 -17.02
CA LEU A 165 -8.59 -3.71 -15.89
C LEU A 165 -9.93 -4.40 -16.20
N ARG A 166 -10.88 -3.68 -16.81
CA ARG A 166 -12.17 -4.27 -17.25
C ARG A 166 -11.98 -5.40 -18.27
N LYS A 167 -11.10 -5.22 -19.26
CA LYS A 167 -10.76 -6.26 -20.25
C LYS A 167 -10.13 -7.51 -19.63
N LYS A 168 -9.51 -7.39 -18.46
CA LYS A 168 -8.82 -8.47 -17.73
C LYS A 168 -9.69 -9.20 -16.71
N LYS A 169 -10.91 -8.73 -16.42
CA LYS A 169 -11.91 -9.47 -15.63
C LYS A 169 -12.47 -10.62 -16.46
N LYS A 170 -11.60 -11.58 -16.81
CA LYS A 170 -11.96 -12.87 -17.40
C LYS A 170 -11.82 -13.93 -16.29
N PRO A 171 -12.73 -14.90 -16.20
CA PRO A 171 -12.72 -15.90 -15.12
C PRO A 171 -11.44 -16.77 -15.08
N ASN A 172 -10.69 -16.84 -16.18
CA ASN A 172 -9.53 -17.73 -16.33
C ASN A 172 -8.16 -17.02 -16.24
N MET A 173 -8.10 -15.80 -15.70
CA MET A 173 -6.83 -15.05 -15.60
C MET A 173 -6.23 -15.13 -14.20
N LEU A 174 -4.91 -15.34 -14.12
CA LEU A 174 -4.14 -15.38 -12.86
C LEU A 174 -4.46 -14.17 -11.98
N PRO A 175 -4.79 -14.37 -10.68
CA PRO A 175 -5.07 -13.28 -9.77
C PRO A 175 -3.93 -12.26 -9.74
N SER A 176 -4.24 -10.96 -9.79
CA SER A 176 -3.18 -9.97 -9.64
C SER A 176 -2.63 -10.01 -8.22
N MET A 177 -1.31 -9.85 -8.07
CA MET A 177 -0.64 -9.80 -6.76
C MET A 177 -1.31 -8.82 -5.80
N GLU A 178 -1.77 -7.67 -6.31
CA GLU A 178 -2.46 -6.64 -5.54
C GLU A 178 -3.82 -7.11 -5.02
N LEU A 179 -4.61 -7.86 -5.80
CA LEU A 179 -5.92 -8.36 -5.36
C LEU A 179 -5.78 -9.46 -4.31
N GLU A 180 -4.81 -10.36 -4.47
CA GLU A 180 -4.53 -11.36 -3.45
C GLU A 180 -3.92 -10.74 -2.18
N THR A 181 -3.10 -9.70 -2.34
CA THR A 181 -2.62 -8.90 -1.19
C THR A 181 -3.79 -8.22 -0.49
N ALA A 182 -4.80 -7.73 -1.23
CA ALA A 182 -6.01 -7.15 -0.65
C ALA A 182 -6.78 -8.17 0.20
N LYS A 183 -6.96 -9.40 -0.33
CA LYS A 183 -7.57 -10.50 0.44
C LYS A 183 -6.76 -10.85 1.68
N PHE A 184 -5.44 -10.88 1.57
CA PHE A 184 -4.56 -11.14 2.71
C PHE A 184 -4.72 -10.09 3.82
N VAL A 185 -4.60 -8.81 3.48
CA VAL A 185 -4.68 -7.73 4.49
C VAL A 185 -6.08 -7.60 5.09
N ASP A 186 -7.12 -7.92 4.30
CA ASP A 186 -8.50 -8.01 4.79
C ASP A 186 -8.67 -9.17 5.78
N GLY A 187 -8.13 -10.35 5.46
CA GLY A 187 -8.21 -11.56 6.30
C GLY A 187 -7.52 -11.42 7.66
N ILE A 188 -6.44 -10.65 7.76
CA ILE A 188 -5.75 -10.41 9.04
C ILE A 188 -6.32 -9.22 9.83
N ARG A 189 -7.17 -8.38 9.21
CA ARG A 189 -7.58 -7.07 9.75
C ARG A 189 -8.17 -7.18 11.15
N VAL A 190 -9.20 -8.02 11.32
CA VAL A 190 -9.97 -8.12 12.57
C VAL A 190 -9.08 -8.61 13.70
N ALA A 191 -8.34 -9.71 13.48
CA ALA A 191 -7.43 -10.26 14.47
C ALA A 191 -6.33 -9.28 14.86
N ARG A 192 -5.76 -8.56 13.89
CA ARG A 192 -4.75 -7.53 14.17
C ARG A 192 -5.33 -6.38 15.00
N THR A 193 -6.53 -5.89 14.67
CA THR A 193 -7.18 -4.82 15.43
C THR A 193 -7.37 -5.22 16.90
N LEU A 194 -7.88 -6.42 17.17
CA LEU A 194 -8.07 -6.92 18.54
C LEU A 194 -6.76 -6.98 19.33
N ILE A 195 -5.66 -7.41 18.69
CA ILE A 195 -4.33 -7.42 19.31
C ILE A 195 -3.86 -6.00 19.63
N LEU A 196 -4.08 -5.04 18.72
CA LEU A 196 -3.70 -3.65 18.94
C LEU A 196 -4.50 -2.98 20.04
N ASP A 197 -5.78 -3.28 20.15
CA ASP A 197 -6.63 -2.71 21.19
C ASP A 197 -6.29 -3.27 22.58
N GLY A 198 -5.77 -4.50 22.67
CA GLY A 198 -5.27 -5.07 23.91
C GLY A 198 -3.92 -4.54 24.40
N ILE A 199 -3.22 -3.69 23.62
CA ILE A 199 -1.90 -3.13 23.99
C ILE A 199 -1.87 -1.60 24.04
N LYS A 200 -3.00 -0.95 23.76
CA LYS A 200 -3.18 0.50 23.90
C LYS A 200 -3.47 0.87 25.34
#